data_AF-A0A497HP29-F1
#
_entry.id   AF-A0A497HP29-F1
#
_cell.length_a   1.000
_cell.length_b   1.000
_cell.length_c   1.000
_cell.angle_alpha   90.00
_cell.angle_beta   90.00
_cell.angle_gamma   90.00
#
_symmetry.space_group_name_H-M   'P 1'
#
loop_
_entity.id
_entity.type
_entity.pdbx_description
1 polymer ?
#
loop_
_entity_poly.entity_id
_entity_poly.type
_entity_poly.pdbx_seq_one_letter_code
_entity_poly.pdbx_strand_id
1 'polypeptide(L)' 'MVVVPVEFVARVQKLGRIAIPKPLRDVLGVEKGDLVQVSVQKIERPPSQEVGG' A
#
# COMPACT_ATOMS: atom_id res chain seq x y z
N MET A 1 -12.25 19.31 -0.27
CA MET A 1 -11.74 17.93 -0.38
C MET A 1 -10.87 17.67 0.83
N VAL A 2 -11.27 16.76 1.72
CA VAL A 2 -10.47 16.38 2.89
C VAL A 2 -9.84 15.03 2.59
N VAL A 3 -8.51 14.93 2.69
CA VAL A 3 -7.76 13.71 2.43
C VAL A 3 -7.13 13.28 3.75
N VAL A 4 -7.40 12.06 4.19
CA VAL A 4 -6.77 11.44 5.36
C VAL A 4 -5.72 10.45 4.86
N PRO A 5 -4.42 10.75 5.00
CA PRO A 5 -3.37 9.86 4.50
C PRO A 5 -3.24 8.62 5.39
N VAL A 6 -3.19 7.44 4.76
CA VAL A 6 -2.85 6.18 5.40
C VAL A 6 -1.65 5.59 4.69
N GLU A 7 -0.62 5.22 5.45
CA GLU A 7 0.60 4.62 4.91
C GLU A 7 0.61 3.12 5.15
N PHE A 8 0.93 2.35 4.11
CA PHE A 8 1.14 0.93 4.21
C PHE A 8 2.19 0.47 3.19
N VAL A 9 2.95 -0.57 3.55
CA VAL A 9 3.90 -1.20 2.63
C VAL A 9 3.20 -2.35 1.92
N ALA A 10 3.20 -2.32 0.60
CA ALA A 10 2.65 -3.40 -0.22
C ALA A 10 3.63 -3.80 -1.31
N ARG A 11 3.52 -5.07 -1.73
CA ARG A 11 4.27 -5.58 -2.87
C ARG A 11 3.53 -5.21 -4.16
N VAL A 12 4.28 -4.68 -5.13
CA VAL A 12 3.78 -4.47 -6.48
C VAL A 12 3.49 -5.84 -7.12
N GLN A 13 2.25 -6.06 -7.54
CA GLN A 13 1.80 -7.27 -8.23
C GLN A 13 2.04 -7.15 -9.74
N LYS A 14 1.65 -8.19 -10.50
CA LYS A 14 1.67 -8.16 -11.96
C LYS A 14 0.95 -6.92 -12.49
N LEU A 15 1.53 -6.32 -13.53
CA LEU A 15 1.04 -5.11 -14.21
C LEU A 15 1.03 -3.85 -13.32
N GLY A 16 1.87 -3.78 -12.29
CA GLY A 16 1.98 -2.58 -11.44
C GLY A 16 0.82 -2.42 -10.45
N ARG A 17 -0.01 -3.45 -10.24
CA ARG A 17 -1.15 -3.38 -9.33
C ARG A 17 -0.72 -3.41 -7.87
N ILE A 18 -1.35 -2.58 -7.04
CA ILE A 18 -1.21 -2.58 -5.59
C ILE A 18 -2.60 -2.81 -5.00
N ALA A 19 -2.72 -3.71 -4.05
CA ALA A 19 -3.98 -3.96 -3.35
C ALA A 19 -4.02 -3.15 -2.05
N ILE A 20 -5.12 -2.43 -1.83
CA ILE A 20 -5.43 -1.83 -0.53
C ILE A 20 -5.94 -2.96 0.39
N PRO A 21 -5.28 -3.24 1.53
CA PRO A 21 -5.71 -4.27 2.47
C PRO A 21 -7.17 -4.08 2.90
N LYS A 22 -7.92 -5.18 3.07
CA LYS A 22 -9.33 -5.13 3.48
C LYS A 22 -9.56 -4.26 4.74
N PRO A 23 -8.79 -4.42 5.84
CA PRO A 23 -9.01 -3.61 7.04
C PRO A 23 -8.89 -2.11 6.77
N LEU A 24 -7.98 -1.69 5.88
CA LEU A 24 -7.83 -0.28 5.52
C LEU A 24 -8.98 0.21 4.65
N ARG A 25 -9.50 -0.63 3.74
CA ARG A 25 -10.71 -0.29 2.98
C ARG A 25 -11.92 -0.10 3.87
N ASP A 26 -12.10 -0.98 4.85
CA ASP A 26 -13.23 -0.93 5.78
C ASP A 26 -13.16 0.35 6.66
N VAL A 27 -11.97 0.71 7.15
CA VAL A 27 -11.76 1.94 7.95
C VAL A 27 -11.92 3.22 7.12
N LEU A 28 -11.45 3.22 5.87
CA LEU A 28 -11.51 4.38 4.98
C LEU A 28 -12.84 4.51 4.24
N GLY A 29 -13.71 3.49 4.31
CA GLY A 29 -14.95 3.43 3.55
C GLY A 29 -14.73 3.39 2.04
N VAL A 30 -13.63 2.77 1.57
CA VAL A 30 -13.30 2.70 0.14
C VAL A 30 -14.04 1.54 -0.52
N GLU A 31 -14.90 1.87 -1.47
CA GLU A 31 -15.72 0.95 -2.22
C GLU A 31 -15.33 0.86 -3.70
N LYS A 32 -15.98 -0.05 -4.44
CA LYS A 32 -15.75 -0.21 -5.87
C LYS A 32 -16.33 1.01 -6.60
N GLY A 33 -15.46 1.75 -7.28
CA GLY A 33 -15.84 2.91 -8.10
C GLY A 33 -15.37 4.24 -7.53
N ASP A 34 -14.90 4.24 -6.28
CA ASP A 34 -14.38 5.43 -5.64
C ASP A 34 -13.07 5.90 -6.29
N LEU A 35 -12.95 7.22 -6.41
CA LEU A 35 -11.69 7.87 -6.76
C LEU A 35 -10.88 8.09 -5.49
N VAL A 36 -9.60 7.71 -5.54
CA VAL A 36 -8.66 7.90 -4.44
C VAL A 36 -7.42 8.65 -4.93
N GLN A 37 -6.83 9.45 -4.05
CA GLN A 37 -5.53 10.06 -4.29
C GLN A 37 -4.42 9.09 -3.85
N VAL A 38 -3.42 8.87 -4.70
CA VAL A 38 -2.33 7.91 -4.44
C VAL A 38 -0.98 8.62 -4.46
N SER A 39 -0.13 8.35 -3.47
CA SER A 39 1.29 8.71 -3.45
C SER A 39 2.12 7.43 -3.36
N VAL A 40 3.18 7.29 -4.17
CA VAL A 40 3.99 6.07 -4.26
C VAL A 40 5.45 6.42 -3.95
N GLN A 41 6.04 5.69 -2.99
CA GLN A 41 7.46 5.77 -2.67
C GLN A 41 8.09 4.38 -2.79
N LYS A 42 9.18 4.26 -3.56
CA LYS A 42 9.93 3.00 -3.69
C LYS A 42 10.75 2.80 -2.41
N ILE A 43 10.46 1.73 -1.67
CA ILE A 43 11.24 1.34 -0.49
C ILE A 43 12.31 0.34 -0.93
N GLU A 44 13.56 0.69 -0.72
CA GLU A 44 14.68 -0.23 -0.87
C GLU A 44 14.83 -1.00 0.44
N ARG A 45 14.67 -2.33 0.40
CA ARG A 45 15.00 -3.13 1.58
C ARG A 45 16.52 -3.06 1.74
N PRO A 46 17.04 -2.70 2.93
CA PRO A 46 18.46 -2.91 3.18
C PRO A 46 18.77 -4.39 2.93
N PRO A 47 19.97 -4.72 2.42
CA PRO A 47 20.39 -6.10 2.25
C PRO A 47 20.16 -6.81 3.59
N SER A 48 19.23 -7.76 3.59
CA SER A 48 18.88 -8.53 4.76
C SER A 48 20.17 -9.13 5.31
N GLN A 49 20.56 -8.76 6.53
CA GLN A 49 21.59 -9.50 7.24
C GLN A 49 21.14 -10.96 7.25
N GLU A 50 21.99 -11.83 6.72
CA GLU A 50 21.84 -13.26 6.79
C GLU A 50 21.66 -13.62 8.26
N VAL A 51 20.43 -13.93 8.68
CA VAL A 51 20.20 -14.64 9.92
C VAL A 51 20.67 -16.06 9.59
N GLY A 52 21.93 -16.33 9.94
CA GLY A 52 22.56 -17.62 9.71
C GLY A 52 21.78 -18.74 10.38
N GLY A 53 21.68 -19.85 9.65
CA GLY A 53 21.60 -21.25 10.11
C GLY A 53 20.64 -21.59 11.24
#